data_AF-A0A2E6C4Q0-F1
#
_entry.id   AF-A0A2E6C4Q0-F1
#
_cell.length_a   1.000
_cell.length_b   1.000
_cell.length_c   1.000
_cell.angle_alpha   90.00
_cell.angle_beta   90.00
_cell.angle_gamma   90.00
#
_symmetry.space_group_name_H-M   'P 1'
#
loop_
_entity.id
_entity.type
_entity.pdbx_description
1 polymer ?
#
loop_
_entity_poly.entity_id
_entity_poly.type
_entity_poly.pdbx_seq_one_letter_code
_entity_poly.pdbx_strand_id
1 'polypeptide(L)'
;MTESPTVDEFIRHMQAELDACEDIVDKNERQKRQWQIESSLLLAIEFATRFKELSKLGQNPMKIVEALASPNANNADIAKQVIAIAGGMCPHCGSSMDPDLDFCPSCGEYVE
;
A
#
# COMPACT_ATOMS: atom_id res chain seq x y z
N MET A 1 -12.16 8.66 -26.49
CA MET A 1 -11.47 7.97 -25.38
C MET A 1 -10.32 8.86 -24.98
N THR A 2 -10.27 9.34 -23.74
CA THR A 2 -9.12 10.11 -23.25
C THR A 2 -7.95 9.14 -23.11
N GLU A 3 -6.99 9.26 -24.01
CA GLU A 3 -5.80 8.42 -24.08
C GLU A 3 -4.87 8.83 -22.93
N SER A 4 -5.05 8.20 -21.77
CA SER A 4 -4.24 8.44 -20.58
C SER A 4 -3.46 7.16 -20.25
N PRO A 5 -2.16 7.29 -19.93
CA PRO A 5 -1.33 6.13 -19.64
C PRO A 5 -1.80 5.44 -18.35
N THR A 6 -1.65 4.11 -18.33
CA THR A 6 -1.95 3.25 -17.19
C THR A 6 -0.74 3.07 -16.28
N VAL A 7 -0.97 2.62 -15.05
CA VAL A 7 0.11 2.31 -14.10
C VAL A 7 1.00 1.16 -14.62
N ASP A 8 0.43 0.17 -15.31
CA ASP A 8 1.20 -0.92 -15.91
C ASP A 8 2.12 -0.44 -17.03
N GLU A 9 1.66 0.50 -17.87
CA GLU A 9 2.50 1.13 -18.90
C GLU A 9 3.63 1.95 -18.27
N PHE A 10 3.34 2.68 -17.18
CA PHE A 10 4.37 3.38 -16.41
C PHE A 10 5.42 2.41 -15.86
N ILE A 11 5.00 1.31 -15.21
CA ILE A 11 5.93 0.31 -14.66
C ILE A 11 6.85 -0.24 -15.77
N ARG A 12 6.29 -0.63 -16.92
CA ARG A 12 7.07 -1.15 -18.05
C ARG A 12 8.06 -0.12 -18.59
N HIS A 13 7.63 1.14 -18.73
CA HIS A 13 8.51 2.22 -19.17
C HIS A 13 9.67 2.43 -18.20
N MET A 14 9.38 2.51 -16.90
CA MET A 14 10.41 2.71 -15.87
C MET A 14 11.39 1.52 -15.77
N GLN A 15 10.93 0.28 -16.00
CA GLN A 15 11.82 -0.89 -16.10
C GLN A 15 12.80 -0.76 -17.27
N ALA A 16 12.34 -0.33 -18.44
CA ALA A 16 13.23 -0.08 -19.58
C ALA A 16 14.21 1.08 -19.32
N GLU A 17 13.77 2.12 -18.60
CA GLU A 17 14.69 3.20 -18.19
C GLU A 17 15.75 2.72 -17.18
N LEU A 18 15.42 1.76 -16.32
CA LEU A 18 16.37 1.19 -15.37
C LEU A 18 17.50 0.45 -16.09
N ASP A 19 17.16 -0.35 -17.11
CA ASP A 19 18.13 -1.04 -17.96
C ASP A 19 19.03 -0.04 -18.69
N ALA A 20 18.45 1.03 -19.23
CA ALA A 20 19.21 2.10 -19.90
C ALA A 20 20.17 2.87 -18.97
N CYS A 21 20.02 2.77 -17.65
CA CYS A 21 20.96 3.41 -16.72
C CYS A 21 22.36 2.78 -16.77
N GLU A 22 22.52 1.55 -17.27
CA GLU A 22 23.83 0.92 -17.43
C GLU A 22 24.77 1.72 -18.34
N ASP A 23 24.22 2.47 -19.31
CA ASP A 23 24.96 3.30 -20.26
C ASP A 23 25.50 4.61 -19.62
N ILE A 24 25.06 4.96 -18.41
CA ILE A 24 25.53 6.16 -17.71
C ILE A 24 26.96 5.95 -17.25
N VAL A 25 27.90 6.76 -17.76
CA VAL A 25 29.34 6.63 -17.49
C VAL A 25 29.67 6.99 -16.03
N ASP A 26 29.12 8.10 -15.51
CA ASP A 26 29.36 8.52 -14.13
C ASP A 26 28.64 7.58 -13.14
N LYS A 27 29.42 6.93 -12.28
CA LYS A 27 28.90 5.96 -11.32
C LYS A 27 27.91 6.57 -10.32
N ASN A 28 28.17 7.77 -9.83
CA ASN A 28 27.31 8.41 -8.83
C ASN A 28 25.99 8.85 -9.47
N GLU A 29 26.05 9.39 -10.69
CA GLU A 29 24.86 9.75 -11.46
C GLU A 29 24.02 8.50 -11.77
N ARG A 30 24.67 7.42 -12.23
CA ARG A 30 24.02 6.13 -12.49
C ARG A 30 23.31 5.61 -11.26
N GLN A 31 24.00 5.51 -10.13
CA GLN A 31 23.43 5.03 -8.88
C GLN A 31 22.26 5.91 -8.41
N LYS A 32 22.39 7.22 -8.52
CA LYS A 32 21.33 8.16 -8.15
C LYS A 32 20.09 7.95 -9.04
N ARG A 33 20.27 7.79 -10.36
CA ARG A 33 19.17 7.56 -11.29
C ARG A 33 18.50 6.21 -11.06
N GLN A 34 19.28 5.15 -10.89
CA GLN A 34 18.78 3.81 -10.56
C GLN A 34 17.92 3.85 -9.28
N TRP A 35 18.43 4.46 -8.21
CA TRP A 35 17.69 4.57 -6.95
C TRP A 35 16.36 5.32 -7.11
N GLN A 36 16.33 6.40 -7.90
CA GLN A 36 15.08 7.13 -8.18
C GLN A 36 14.06 6.27 -8.94
N ILE A 37 14.51 5.51 -9.93
CA ILE A 37 13.65 4.63 -10.74
C ILE A 37 13.13 3.47 -9.88
N GLU A 38 14.00 2.81 -9.12
CA GLU A 38 13.64 1.71 -8.22
C GLU A 38 12.63 2.16 -7.15
N SER A 39 12.85 3.33 -6.55
CA SER A 39 11.90 3.90 -5.58
C SER A 39 10.54 4.18 -6.21
N SER A 40 10.51 4.68 -7.46
CA SER A 40 9.28 4.94 -8.19
C SER A 40 8.53 3.64 -8.55
N LEU A 41 9.27 2.62 -8.99
CA LEU A 41 8.73 1.29 -9.30
C LEU A 41 8.12 0.62 -8.06
N LEU A 42 8.83 0.67 -6.93
CA LEU A 42 8.35 0.11 -5.67
C LEU A 42 6.98 0.68 -5.29
N LEU A 43 6.87 2.01 -5.30
CA LEU A 43 5.63 2.71 -4.94
C LEU A 43 4.49 2.44 -5.94
N ALA A 44 4.80 2.38 -7.23
CA ALA A 44 3.81 2.08 -8.27
C ALA A 44 3.24 0.64 -8.14
N ILE A 45 4.11 -0.33 -7.88
CA ILE A 45 3.71 -1.74 -7.68
C ILE A 45 2.89 -1.89 -6.39
N GLU A 46 3.30 -1.24 -5.31
CA GLU A 46 2.54 -1.23 -4.05
C GLU A 46 1.13 -0.66 -4.27
N PHE A 47 1.03 0.49 -4.94
CA PHE A 47 -0.26 1.08 -5.30
C PHE A 47 -1.13 0.12 -6.13
N ALA A 48 -0.57 -0.46 -7.21
CA ALA A 48 -1.30 -1.36 -8.09
C ALA A 48 -1.80 -2.62 -7.35
N THR A 49 -0.97 -3.18 -6.48
CA THR A 49 -1.30 -4.35 -5.66
C THR A 49 -2.44 -4.03 -4.70
N ARG A 50 -2.30 -2.96 -3.92
CA ARG A 50 -3.31 -2.52 -2.95
C ARG A 50 -4.63 -2.17 -3.62
N PHE A 51 -4.58 -1.50 -4.77
CA PHE A 51 -5.77 -1.18 -5.57
C PHE A 51 -6.53 -2.44 -5.97
N LYS A 52 -5.80 -3.46 -6.45
CA LYS A 52 -6.38 -4.73 -6.87
C LYS A 52 -7.00 -5.50 -5.70
N GLU A 53 -6.34 -5.53 -4.54
CA GLU A 53 -6.85 -6.19 -3.33
C GLU A 53 -8.16 -5.57 -2.84
N LEU A 54 -8.20 -4.24 -2.71
CA LEU A 54 -9.40 -3.53 -2.28
C LEU A 54 -10.56 -3.72 -3.27
N SER A 55 -10.24 -3.68 -4.57
CA SER A 55 -11.22 -3.93 -5.63
C SER A 55 -11.82 -5.34 -5.53
N LYS A 56 -11.02 -6.35 -5.18
CA LYS A 56 -11.52 -7.73 -4.96
C LYS A 56 -12.46 -7.83 -3.76
N LEU A 57 -12.24 -7.02 -2.73
CA LEU A 57 -13.08 -6.94 -1.54
C LEU A 57 -14.34 -6.08 -1.73
N GLY A 58 -14.58 -5.55 -2.95
CA GLY A 58 -15.68 -4.64 -3.23
C GLY A 58 -15.53 -3.25 -2.59
N GLN A 59 -14.34 -2.94 -2.07
CA GLN A 59 -14.04 -1.64 -1.48
C GLN A 59 -13.52 -0.68 -2.56
N ASN A 60 -13.86 0.60 -2.44
CA ASN A 60 -13.36 1.62 -3.36
C ASN A 60 -11.91 2.00 -2.99
N PRO A 61 -10.91 1.71 -3.83
CA PRO A 61 -9.49 1.93 -3.49
C PRO A 61 -9.13 3.40 -3.26
N MET A 62 -9.90 4.33 -3.83
CA MET A 62 -9.63 5.76 -3.71
C MET A 62 -10.01 6.33 -2.34
N LYS A 63 -10.77 5.59 -1.51
CA LYS A 63 -11.08 6.00 -0.13
C LYS A 63 -9.85 6.15 0.75
N ILE A 64 -8.72 5.53 0.41
CA ILE A 64 -7.45 5.73 1.13
C ILE A 64 -6.96 7.17 0.99
N VAL A 65 -7.10 7.76 -0.19
CA VAL A 65 -6.72 9.15 -0.44
C VAL A 65 -7.61 10.08 0.39
N GLU A 66 -8.90 9.78 0.46
CA GLU A 66 -9.86 10.52 1.30
C GLU A 66 -9.52 10.41 2.80
N ALA A 67 -9.15 9.20 3.26
CA ALA A 67 -8.74 8.96 4.64
C ALA A 67 -7.45 9.71 5.03
N LEU A 68 -6.47 9.79 4.11
CA LEU A 68 -5.24 10.56 4.31
C LEU A 68 -5.45 12.08 4.21
N ALA A 69 -6.43 12.51 3.41
CA ALA A 69 -6.73 13.93 3.19
C ALA A 69 -7.55 14.57 4.32
N SER A 70 -8.20 13.78 5.19
CA SER A 70 -9.01 14.30 6.28
C SER A 70 -8.19 14.44 7.57
N PRO A 71 -7.88 15.66 8.06
CA PRO A 71 -7.04 15.89 9.24
C PRO A 71 -7.81 15.71 10.56
N ASN A 72 -8.73 14.74 10.62
CA ASN A 72 -9.46 14.46 11.86
C ASN A 72 -8.65 13.46 12.69
N ALA A 73 -8.28 13.85 13.91
CA ALA A 73 -7.50 13.06 14.87
C ALA A 73 -8.06 11.65 15.16
N ASN A 74 -9.32 11.39 14.81
CA ASN A 74 -9.95 10.08 14.93
C ASN A 74 -9.50 9.06 13.85
N ASN A 75 -8.83 9.50 12.77
CA ASN A 75 -8.35 8.59 11.71
C ASN A 75 -7.12 7.78 12.12
N ALA A 76 -6.36 8.21 13.13
CA ALA A 76 -5.23 7.42 13.64
C ALA A 76 -5.72 6.13 14.33
N ASP A 77 -6.83 6.22 15.06
CA ASP A 77 -7.42 5.06 15.74
C ASP A 77 -8.13 4.14 14.75
N ILE A 78 -8.85 4.68 13.76
CA ILE A 78 -9.45 3.89 12.68
C ILE A 78 -8.37 3.21 11.83
N ALA A 79 -7.29 3.91 11.47
CA ALA A 79 -6.18 3.33 10.73
C ALA A 79 -5.48 2.22 11.55
N LYS A 80 -5.26 2.43 12.85
CA LYS A 80 -4.76 1.38 13.75
C LYS A 80 -5.70 0.18 13.82
N GLN A 81 -7.02 0.42 13.88
CA GLN A 81 -8.03 -0.62 13.90
C GLN A 81 -8.01 -1.44 12.60
N VAL A 82 -7.98 -0.77 11.45
CA VAL A 82 -7.94 -1.44 10.13
C VAL A 82 -6.64 -2.23 9.95
N ILE A 83 -5.50 -1.69 10.40
CA ILE A 83 -4.21 -2.41 10.36
C ILE A 83 -4.20 -3.59 11.33
N ALA A 84 -4.77 -3.44 12.53
CA ALA A 84 -4.88 -4.52 13.50
C ALA A 84 -5.76 -5.67 12.96
N ILE A 85 -6.94 -5.34 12.42
CA ILE A 85 -7.84 -6.33 11.81
C ILE A 85 -7.17 -7.02 10.61
N ALA A 86 -6.52 -6.26 9.72
CA ALA A 86 -5.80 -6.82 8.58
C ALA A 86 -4.59 -7.69 8.99
N GLY A 87 -3.99 -7.42 10.15
CA GLY A 87 -2.88 -8.18 10.72
C GLY A 87 -3.30 -9.32 11.65
N GLY A 88 -4.60 -9.61 11.79
CA GLY A 88 -5.10 -10.64 12.71
C GLY A 88 -4.84 -10.29 14.18
N MET A 89 -4.89 -9.01 14.54
CA MET A 89 -4.70 -8.49 15.89
C MET A 89 -5.97 -7.85 16.43
N CYS A 90 -6.20 -8.00 17.73
CA CYS A 90 -7.37 -7.47 18.41
C CYS A 90 -7.33 -5.94 18.39
N PRO A 91 -8.39 -5.25 17.95
CA PRO A 91 -8.42 -3.79 17.94
C PRO A 91 -8.50 -3.17 19.34
N HIS A 92 -8.93 -3.94 20.35
CA HIS A 92 -9.08 -3.47 21.73
C HIS A 92 -7.81 -3.64 22.58
N CYS A 93 -7.09 -4.75 22.44
CA CYS A 93 -5.93 -5.05 23.28
C CYS A 93 -4.61 -5.29 22.52
N GLY A 94 -4.66 -5.41 21.19
CA GLY A 94 -3.48 -5.62 20.34
C GLY A 94 -2.92 -7.04 20.31
N SER A 95 -3.53 -8.00 21.02
CA SER A 95 -3.13 -9.42 20.99
C SER A 95 -3.46 -10.07 19.64
N SER A 96 -2.70 -11.10 19.25
CA SER A 96 -3.05 -11.94 18.10
C SER A 96 -4.43 -12.58 18.29
N MET A 97 -5.28 -12.44 17.28
CA MET A 97 -6.60 -13.05 17.19
C MET A 97 -6.51 -14.37 16.44
N ASP A 98 -7.34 -15.32 16.86
CA ASP A 98 -7.59 -16.53 16.09
C ASP A 98 -8.68 -16.20 15.05
N PRO A 99 -8.47 -16.46 13.75
CA PRO A 99 -9.46 -16.18 12.71
C PRO A 99 -10.76 -16.99 12.84
N ASP A 100 -10.76 -18.08 13.60
CA ASP A 100 -11.95 -18.92 13.81
C ASP A 100 -12.81 -18.48 15.02
N LEU A 101 -12.41 -17.40 15.72
CA LEU A 101 -13.10 -16.88 16.90
C LEU A 101 -13.67 -15.48 16.68
N ASP A 102 -14.95 -15.31 16.97
CA ASP A 102 -15.65 -14.00 16.92
C ASP A 102 -15.34 -13.10 18.15
N PHE A 103 -14.43 -13.53 19.03
CA PHE A 103 -14.06 -12.81 20.25
C PHE A 103 -12.57 -12.96 20.57
N CYS A 104 -12.02 -11.98 21.28
CA CYS A 104 -10.62 -12.00 21.67
C CYS A 104 -10.38 -12.89 22.90
N PRO A 105 -9.54 -13.94 22.82
CA PRO A 105 -9.22 -14.79 23.97
C PRO A 105 -8.36 -14.08 25.03
N SER A 106 -7.73 -12.94 24.70
CA SER A 106 -6.90 -12.17 25.63
C SER A 106 -7.68 -11.13 26.44
N CYS A 107 -8.66 -10.45 25.85
CA CYS A 107 -9.41 -9.39 26.54
C CYS A 107 -10.92 -9.64 26.67
N GLY A 108 -11.45 -10.67 26.00
CA GLY A 108 -12.86 -11.06 26.08
C GLY A 108 -13.83 -10.20 25.27
N GLU A 109 -13.33 -9.24 24.50
CA GLU A 109 -14.16 -8.35 23.67
C GLU A 109 -14.49 -9.02 22.34
N TYR A 110 -15.71 -8.80 21.83
CA TYR A 110 -16.16 -9.31 20.54
C TYR A 110 -15.63 -8.45 19.39
N VAL A 111 -15.41 -9.08 18.23
CA VAL A 111 -15.03 -8.37 17.01
C VAL A 111 -16.30 -8.18 16.18
N GLU A 112 -16.94 -7.00 16.30
CA GLU A 112 -18.05 -6.60 15.41
C GLU A 112 -17.55 -6.13 14.04
#